data_AF-A0A8B6G5N5-F1
#
_entry.id   AF-A0A8B6G5N5-F1
#
_cell.length_a   1.000
_cell.length_b   1.000
_cell.length_c   1.000
_cell.angle_alpha   90.00
_cell.angle_beta   90.00
_cell.angle_gamma   90.00
#
_symmetry.space_group_name_H-M   'P 1'
#
loop_
_entity.id
_entity.type
_entity.pdbx_description
1 polymer ?
#
loop_
_entity_poly.entity_id
_entity_poly.type
_entity_poly.pdbx_seq_one_letter_code
_entity_poly.pdbx_strand_id
1 'polypeptide(L)'
;MAEEIEFPFKVTDGYLGPQAKFFPYGLACLSHPEPVLILDTNKLEIVIGTSEKTRFTTKFLQVEPKKECSQYVFTQNQGSEYHFTIAVPHTGWYKFQIFALPSSEAGPNMINVFNYILHVQKADHYVESFPKQYPLWKQEGCFVYEPHMILKGVREVGVKFRYFIPKAVDVQIKVGDDWNPMEKVEPDIYEAFLDFSKGYPAGTKVKLNVKFGRSSADYTKLKPAAECKPIDYPKPDGQLSFDLLESVALTGTNHDHDQPAHLTLLNDDTPVNHNLAVFDGPEQRFCPAGVYEYVETEDGNGKRLQINAQNCIHCKTCDIKDPSQNINWVCPQGGEGPAYNGM
;
A
#
# COMPACT_ATOMS: atom_id res chain seq x y z
N MET A 1 2.34 21.35 45.97
CA MET A 1 3.42 22.07 45.27
C MET A 1 4.05 21.04 44.35
N ALA A 2 3.83 21.14 43.04
CA ALA A 2 4.49 20.23 42.10
C ALA A 2 5.98 20.58 42.12
N GLU A 3 6.86 19.61 42.40
CA GLU A 3 8.30 19.80 42.22
C GLU A 3 8.55 20.20 40.76
N GLU A 4 9.17 21.36 40.55
CA GLU A 4 9.62 21.76 39.23
C GLU A 4 10.67 20.74 38.77
N ILE A 5 10.33 19.96 37.75
CA ILE A 5 11.26 19.01 37.15
C ILE A 5 12.35 19.81 36.43
N GLU A 6 13.56 19.83 37.00
CA GLU A 6 14.70 20.50 36.39
C GLU A 6 15.27 19.64 35.25
N PHE A 7 15.12 20.11 34.01
CA PHE A 7 15.68 19.42 32.85
C PHE A 7 17.18 19.69 32.74
N PRO A 8 18.02 18.68 32.48
CA PRO A 8 19.45 18.89 32.24
C PRO A 8 19.75 19.57 30.89
N PHE A 9 18.73 20.05 30.17
CA PHE A 9 18.82 20.67 28.86
C PHE A 9 17.69 21.68 28.66
N LYS A 10 17.90 22.64 27.76
CA LYS A 10 16.87 23.64 27.42
C LYS A 10 15.69 22.99 26.69
N VAL A 11 14.49 23.27 27.17
CA VAL A 11 13.21 22.98 26.52
C VAL A 11 12.58 24.30 26.11
N THR A 12 12.20 24.43 24.84
CA THR A 12 11.53 25.65 24.34
C THR A 12 10.09 25.68 24.84
N ASP A 13 9.59 26.86 25.19
CA ASP A 13 8.19 27.04 25.56
C ASP A 13 7.25 26.54 24.46
N GLY A 14 6.20 25.82 24.85
CA GLY A 14 5.25 25.19 23.93
C GLY A 14 5.75 23.93 23.21
N TYR A 15 6.98 23.47 23.49
CA TYR A 15 7.50 22.24 22.89
C TYR A 15 6.74 20.99 23.37
N LEU A 16 6.38 20.92 24.65
CA LEU A 16 5.83 19.72 25.28
C LEU A 16 4.33 19.54 24.99
N GLY A 17 3.90 18.28 24.84
CA GLY A 17 2.49 17.93 24.75
C GLY A 17 1.89 18.05 23.35
N PRO A 18 0.55 18.15 23.27
CA PRO A 18 -0.18 18.34 22.03
C PRO A 18 0.31 19.58 21.27
N GLN A 19 0.59 19.41 19.99
CA GLN A 19 0.97 20.50 19.08
C GLN A 19 -0.27 21.03 18.34
N ALA A 20 -0.12 22.15 17.62
CA ALA A 20 -1.23 22.89 17.01
C ALA A 20 -2.20 22.04 16.17
N LYS A 21 -1.73 20.97 15.53
CA LYS A 21 -2.55 20.08 14.69
C LYS A 21 -3.09 18.84 15.40
N PHE A 22 -2.74 18.59 16.67
CA PHE A 22 -3.16 17.38 17.39
C PHE A 22 -4.69 17.24 17.45
N PHE A 23 -5.37 18.16 18.14
CA PHE A 23 -6.83 18.12 18.25
C PHE A 23 -7.55 18.39 16.93
N PRO A 24 -7.11 19.34 16.06
CA PRO A 24 -7.72 19.53 14.74
C PRO A 24 -7.65 18.30 13.83
N TYR A 25 -6.67 17.41 14.01
CA TYR A 25 -6.60 16.12 13.30
C TYR A 25 -7.47 15.03 13.92
N GLY A 26 -8.30 15.37 14.92
CA GLY A 26 -9.16 14.40 15.61
C GLY A 26 -8.37 13.41 16.46
N LEU A 27 -7.19 13.81 16.95
CA LEU A 27 -6.35 12.97 17.79
C LEU A 27 -6.65 13.20 19.28
N ALA A 28 -6.56 12.11 20.04
CA ALA A 28 -6.69 12.13 21.50
C ALA A 28 -5.56 11.33 22.14
N CYS A 29 -5.04 11.80 23.28
CA CYS A 29 -4.11 10.99 24.07
C CYS A 29 -4.92 10.09 25.00
N LEU A 30 -4.76 8.76 24.86
CA LEU A 30 -5.56 7.78 25.60
C LEU A 30 -4.84 7.20 26.81
N SER A 31 -3.50 7.26 26.87
CA SER A 31 -2.74 6.71 28.00
C SER A 31 -2.00 7.75 28.85
N HIS A 32 -1.16 8.61 28.25
CA HIS A 32 -0.27 9.51 28.98
C HIS A 32 -0.49 10.99 28.58
N PRO A 33 -1.47 11.69 29.18
CA PRO A 33 -1.72 13.10 28.82
C PRO A 33 -0.57 14.03 29.22
N GLU A 34 0.15 13.69 30.30
CA GLU A 34 1.32 14.42 30.76
C GLU A 34 2.53 14.18 29.84
N PRO A 35 3.15 15.22 29.26
CA PRO A 35 4.20 15.07 28.26
C PRO A 35 5.58 14.79 28.85
N VAL A 36 5.73 14.80 30.17
CA VAL A 36 6.99 14.51 30.87
C VAL A 36 6.79 13.25 31.70
N LEU A 37 7.45 12.17 31.32
CA LEU A 37 7.29 10.86 31.92
C LEU A 37 8.57 10.43 32.63
N ILE A 38 8.50 10.29 33.96
CA ILE A 38 9.58 9.74 34.78
C ILE A 38 9.27 8.25 34.99
N LEU A 39 10.17 7.38 34.50
CA LEU A 39 9.94 5.95 34.39
C LEU A 39 10.91 5.18 35.28
N ASP A 40 10.38 4.29 36.12
CA ASP A 40 11.12 3.33 36.94
C ASP A 40 11.35 1.98 36.22
N THR A 41 11.10 1.97 34.91
CA THR A 41 11.34 0.85 33.99
C THR A 41 11.79 1.41 32.64
N ASN A 42 12.41 0.56 31.81
CA ASN A 42 12.84 0.92 30.45
C ASN A 42 11.84 0.53 29.36
N LYS A 43 10.60 0.21 29.71
CA LYS A 43 9.51 -0.09 28.79
C LYS A 43 8.29 0.79 29.06
N LEU A 44 7.64 1.28 28.01
CA LEU A 44 6.47 2.14 28.06
C LEU A 44 5.55 1.86 26.87
N GLU A 45 4.25 2.04 27.03
CA GLU A 45 3.32 2.11 25.90
C GLU A 45 2.52 3.41 25.91
N ILE A 46 2.61 4.16 24.80
CA ILE A 46 1.83 5.38 24.57
C ILE A 46 0.71 5.05 23.58
N VAL A 47 -0.53 5.45 23.87
CA VAL A 47 -1.69 5.17 23.04
C VAL A 47 -2.33 6.48 22.58
N ILE A 48 -2.47 6.64 21.27
CA ILE A 48 -3.13 7.78 20.63
C ILE A 48 -4.38 7.29 19.90
N GLY A 49 -5.52 7.88 20.23
CA GLY A 49 -6.78 7.66 19.53
C GLY A 49 -6.91 8.55 18.29
N THR A 50 -7.61 8.07 17.27
CA THR A 50 -7.91 8.80 16.03
C THR A 50 -9.38 8.63 15.64
N SER A 51 -10.00 9.71 15.15
CA SER A 51 -11.38 9.68 14.63
C SER A 51 -11.48 9.27 13.16
N GLU A 52 -10.36 9.28 12.43
CA GLU A 52 -10.30 8.85 11.03
C GLU A 52 -9.01 8.05 10.74
N LYS A 53 -8.85 7.56 9.51
CA LYS A 53 -7.64 6.84 9.10
C LYS A 53 -6.45 7.80 9.07
N THR A 54 -5.47 7.59 9.94
CA THR A 54 -4.33 8.51 10.09
C THR A 54 -3.00 7.78 9.93
N ARG A 55 -2.07 8.35 9.16
CA ARG A 55 -0.69 7.82 9.09
C ARG A 55 0.15 8.45 10.17
N PHE A 56 0.97 7.64 10.84
CA PHE A 56 1.90 8.10 11.86
C PHE A 56 3.35 7.76 11.52
N THR A 57 4.26 8.66 11.88
CA THR A 57 5.68 8.38 12.03
C THR A 57 6.19 8.97 13.34
N THR A 58 7.33 8.49 13.80
CA THR A 58 7.92 8.93 15.06
C THR A 58 9.37 9.32 14.86
N LYS A 59 9.87 10.16 15.76
CA LYS A 59 11.29 10.41 15.95
C LYS A 59 11.61 10.20 17.42
N PHE A 60 12.64 9.43 17.69
CA PHE A 60 13.01 9.08 19.06
C PHE A 60 14.51 9.25 19.27
N LEU A 61 14.87 10.14 20.19
CA LEU A 61 16.26 10.57 20.40
C LEU A 61 16.62 10.44 21.87
N GLN A 62 17.75 9.80 22.16
CA GLN A 62 18.43 10.00 23.44
C GLN A 62 19.06 11.39 23.47
N VAL A 63 18.93 12.09 24.59
CA VAL A 63 19.47 13.45 24.75
C VAL A 63 20.98 13.42 24.93
N GLU A 64 21.45 12.56 25.83
CA GLU A 64 22.87 12.43 26.15
C GLU A 64 23.27 10.95 26.36
N PRO A 65 24.22 10.42 25.56
CA PRO A 65 24.73 11.02 24.32
C PRO A 65 23.62 11.19 23.29
N LYS A 66 23.72 12.20 22.42
CA LYS A 66 22.74 12.44 21.36
C LYS A 66 22.75 11.26 20.38
N LYS A 67 21.71 10.43 20.41
CA LYS A 67 21.62 9.20 19.61
C LYS A 67 20.21 8.97 19.10
N GLU A 68 20.09 8.55 17.84
CA GLU A 68 18.82 8.10 17.27
C GLU A 68 18.45 6.72 17.81
N CYS A 69 17.23 6.62 18.32
CA CYS A 69 16.71 5.47 19.04
C CYS A 69 15.41 4.95 18.40
N SER A 70 15.02 5.41 17.21
CA SER A 70 13.76 5.03 16.57
C SER A 70 13.55 3.51 16.37
N GLN A 71 14.63 2.70 16.36
CA GLN A 71 14.57 1.23 16.37
C GLN A 71 14.01 0.62 17.68
N TYR A 72 13.86 1.44 18.72
CA TYR A 72 13.32 1.09 20.04
C TYR A 72 11.88 1.56 20.22
N VAL A 73 11.22 1.92 19.12
CA VAL A 73 9.79 2.23 19.07
C VAL A 73 9.11 1.28 18.10
N PHE A 74 8.08 0.60 18.58
CA PHE A 74 7.22 -0.26 17.78
C PHE A 74 5.84 0.36 17.66
N THR A 75 5.32 0.46 16.44
CA THR A 75 3.99 1.05 16.19
C THR A 75 3.00 -0.03 15.81
N GLN A 76 1.88 -0.12 16.53
CA GLN A 76 0.78 -1.00 16.18
C GLN A 76 -0.48 -0.20 15.95
N ASN A 77 -1.24 -0.58 14.91
CA ASN A 77 -2.50 0.04 14.56
C ASN A 77 -3.63 -0.93 14.92
N GLN A 78 -4.55 -0.48 15.78
CA GLN A 78 -5.72 -1.23 16.22
C GLN A 78 -7.01 -0.48 15.81
N GLY A 79 -7.08 -0.05 14.55
CA GLY A 79 -8.24 0.65 14.00
C GLY A 79 -8.26 2.11 14.42
N SER A 80 -8.97 2.41 15.51
CA SER A 80 -9.09 3.76 16.06
C SER A 80 -7.99 4.12 17.06
N GLU A 81 -7.09 3.19 17.37
CA GLU A 81 -6.01 3.39 18.34
C GLU A 81 -4.64 3.05 17.73
N TYR A 82 -3.65 3.87 18.04
CA TYR A 82 -2.25 3.66 17.69
C TYR A 82 -1.43 3.47 18.95
N HIS A 83 -0.83 2.29 19.09
CA HIS A 83 0.03 1.93 20.21
C HIS A 83 1.49 2.12 19.80
N PHE A 84 2.20 2.93 20.57
CA PHE A 84 3.63 3.15 20.46
C PHE A 84 4.31 2.47 21.64
N THR A 85 4.74 1.23 21.45
CA THR A 85 5.53 0.49 22.44
C THR A 85 6.99 0.98 22.36
N ILE A 86 7.50 1.54 23.44
CA ILE A 86 8.87 2.02 23.58
C ILE A 86 9.60 1.08 24.54
N ALA A 87 10.78 0.61 24.15
CA ALA A 87 11.65 -0.17 25.03
C ALA A 87 13.10 0.20 24.74
N VAL A 88 13.82 0.77 25.71
CA VAL A 88 15.20 1.26 25.51
C VAL A 88 16.23 0.46 26.30
N PRO A 89 17.47 0.29 25.81
CA PRO A 89 18.47 -0.53 26.50
C PRO A 89 19.17 0.19 27.67
N HIS A 90 19.02 1.50 27.79
CA HIS A 90 19.77 2.32 28.75
C HIS A 90 18.87 3.30 29.49
N THR A 91 19.33 3.73 30.65
CA THR A 91 18.73 4.83 31.41
C THR A 91 19.09 6.17 30.79
N GLY A 92 18.37 7.22 31.18
CA GLY A 92 18.63 8.59 30.78
C GLY A 92 17.42 9.30 30.18
N TRP A 93 17.69 10.43 29.55
CA TRP A 93 16.66 11.31 28.99
C TRP A 93 16.46 11.07 27.50
N TYR A 94 15.20 11.03 27.09
CA TYR A 94 14.80 10.80 25.70
C TYR A 94 13.74 11.82 25.25
N LYS A 95 13.78 12.19 23.97
CA LYS A 95 12.76 12.98 23.29
C LYS A 95 12.00 12.08 22.33
N PHE A 96 10.69 11.96 22.51
CA PHE A 96 9.81 11.19 21.65
C PHE A 96 8.82 12.13 20.96
N GLN A 97 8.83 12.14 19.63
CA GLN A 97 8.02 13.04 18.83
C GLN A 97 7.13 12.21 17.91
N ILE A 98 5.86 12.55 17.87
CA ILE A 98 4.84 11.89 17.06
C ILE A 98 4.43 12.83 15.94
N PHE A 99 4.45 12.32 14.72
CA PHE A 99 4.02 13.03 13.52
C PHE A 99 2.84 12.30 12.91
N ALA A 100 1.86 13.05 12.42
CA ALA A 100 0.63 12.48 11.87
C ALA A 100 0.24 13.13 10.53
N LEU A 101 -0.52 12.37 9.75
CA LEU A 101 -1.14 12.81 8.51
C LEU A 101 -2.47 12.05 8.31
N PRO A 102 -3.61 12.68 8.65
CA PRO A 102 -4.95 12.13 8.41
C PRO A 102 -5.23 11.89 6.92
N SER A 103 -6.19 11.02 6.63
CA SER A 103 -6.60 10.70 5.26
C SER A 103 -7.29 11.86 4.55
N SER A 104 -7.93 12.74 5.32
CA SER A 104 -8.56 13.98 4.86
C SER A 104 -7.56 15.07 4.44
N GLU A 105 -6.32 15.01 4.91
CA GLU A 105 -5.30 16.03 4.67
C GLU A 105 -4.51 15.75 3.37
N ALA A 106 -4.37 16.79 2.55
CA ALA A 106 -3.69 16.69 1.26
C ALA A 106 -2.17 16.76 1.39
N GLY A 107 -1.48 16.05 0.49
CA GLY A 107 -0.02 16.08 0.38
C GLY A 107 0.71 15.00 1.17
N PRO A 108 2.06 14.95 1.07
CA PRO A 108 2.85 13.86 1.66
C PRO A 108 3.41 14.18 3.06
N ASN A 109 3.29 15.42 3.52
CA ASN A 109 4.04 15.92 4.68
C ASN A 109 3.38 15.52 5.99
N MET A 110 4.07 14.72 6.81
CA MET A 110 3.62 14.44 8.17
C MET A 110 3.99 15.60 9.10
N ILE A 111 3.04 16.07 9.90
CA ILE A 111 3.19 17.21 10.79
C ILE A 111 3.44 16.74 12.22
N ASN A 112 4.32 17.42 12.96
CA ASN A 112 4.52 17.12 14.39
C ASN A 112 3.22 17.44 15.15
N VAL A 113 2.68 16.44 15.84
CA VAL A 113 1.43 16.55 16.58
C VAL A 113 1.60 16.36 18.08
N PHE A 114 2.67 15.73 18.56
CA PHE A 114 2.87 15.56 20.00
C PHE A 114 4.34 15.36 20.34
N ASN A 115 4.83 16.01 21.41
CA ASN A 115 6.18 15.76 21.93
C ASN A 115 6.15 15.32 23.40
N TYR A 116 6.87 14.24 23.69
CA TYR A 116 7.17 13.77 25.04
C TYR A 116 8.65 13.95 25.37
N ILE A 117 8.92 14.12 26.66
CA ILE A 117 10.22 13.88 27.29
C ILE A 117 10.08 12.68 28.22
N LEU A 118 10.96 11.69 28.06
CA LEU A 118 11.01 10.51 28.92
C LEU A 118 12.30 10.54 29.75
N HIS A 119 12.22 10.22 31.03
CA HIS A 119 13.36 10.00 31.90
C HIS A 119 13.31 8.56 32.41
N VAL A 120 14.12 7.69 31.81
CA VAL A 120 14.23 6.29 32.22
C VAL A 120 15.25 6.19 33.34
N GLN A 121 14.80 5.96 34.57
CA GLN A 121 15.65 5.88 35.75
C GLN A 121 16.23 4.48 35.98
N LYS A 122 15.58 3.45 35.46
CA LYS A 122 15.97 2.05 35.61
C LYS A 122 15.83 1.28 34.31
N ALA A 123 16.84 0.48 33.98
CA ALA A 123 16.80 -0.48 32.88
C ALA A 123 16.70 -1.90 33.45
N ASP A 124 15.46 -2.38 33.59
CA ASP A 124 15.13 -3.65 34.23
C ASP A 124 14.80 -4.78 33.25
N HIS A 125 14.60 -4.45 31.97
CA HIS A 125 14.39 -5.42 30.91
C HIS A 125 15.57 -5.43 29.93
N TYR A 126 15.98 -6.62 29.48
CA TYR A 126 16.88 -6.72 28.32
C TYR A 126 16.10 -6.41 27.04
N VAL A 127 16.66 -5.55 26.18
CA VAL A 127 15.97 -5.03 25.00
C VAL A 127 16.86 -5.11 23.77
N GLU A 128 16.29 -5.63 22.68
CA GLU A 128 16.85 -5.54 21.33
C GLU A 128 16.06 -4.53 20.49
N SER A 129 16.53 -4.25 19.27
CA SER A 129 15.72 -3.45 18.34
C SER A 129 14.44 -4.17 17.95
N PHE A 130 13.33 -3.45 17.86
CA PHE A 130 12.10 -3.96 17.29
C PHE A 130 12.25 -4.25 15.78
N PRO A 131 11.40 -5.13 15.20
CA PRO A 131 11.33 -5.37 13.78
C PRO A 131 11.12 -4.07 12.99
N LYS A 132 11.90 -3.88 11.94
CA LYS A 132 11.72 -2.74 11.03
C LYS A 132 10.40 -2.88 10.28
N GLN A 133 9.49 -1.93 10.46
CA GLN A 133 8.18 -1.91 9.81
C GLN A 133 8.20 -1.08 8.52
N TYR A 134 7.64 -1.63 7.45
CA TYR A 134 7.46 -0.92 6.17
C TYR A 134 6.14 -0.13 6.18
N PRO A 135 6.00 0.96 5.39
CA PRO A 135 4.81 1.79 5.38
C PRO A 135 3.49 1.03 5.17
N LEU A 136 3.48 0.04 4.27
CA LEU A 136 2.32 -0.81 4.01
C LEU A 136 1.85 -1.56 5.27
N TRP A 137 2.78 -2.03 6.11
CA TRP A 137 2.45 -2.68 7.39
C TRP A 137 1.58 -1.79 8.27
N LYS A 138 1.98 -0.52 8.42
CA LYS A 138 1.27 0.46 9.26
C LYS A 138 -0.07 0.88 8.65
N GLN A 139 -0.16 0.93 7.32
CA GLN A 139 -1.34 1.41 6.58
C GLN A 139 -2.46 0.38 6.44
N GLU A 140 -2.12 -0.90 6.33
CA GLU A 140 -3.10 -2.00 6.24
C GLU A 140 -3.62 -2.44 7.61
N GLY A 141 -3.12 -1.85 8.71
CA GLY A 141 -3.55 -2.23 10.06
C GLY A 141 -3.00 -3.59 10.51
N CYS A 142 -1.80 -3.95 10.03
CA CYS A 142 -1.16 -5.19 10.45
C CYS A 142 -0.74 -5.12 11.93
N PHE A 143 -0.87 -6.25 12.62
CA PHE A 143 -0.60 -6.35 14.06
C PHE A 143 0.33 -7.53 14.37
N VAL A 144 1.23 -7.35 15.35
CA VAL A 144 2.11 -8.41 15.85
C VAL A 144 1.63 -8.86 17.21
N TYR A 145 1.22 -10.12 17.31
CA TYR A 145 0.96 -10.74 18.60
C TYR A 145 2.28 -11.16 19.25
N GLU A 146 3.09 -11.95 18.55
CA GLU A 146 4.39 -12.41 19.02
C GLU A 146 5.28 -12.92 17.87
N PRO A 147 6.61 -12.87 18.01
CA PRO A 147 7.32 -12.13 19.04
C PRO A 147 7.43 -10.65 18.64
N HIS A 148 7.36 -9.72 19.60
CA HIS A 148 7.67 -8.31 19.33
C HIS A 148 9.17 -8.08 19.10
N MET A 149 10.03 -8.94 19.65
CA MET A 149 11.49 -8.90 19.49
C MET A 149 12.07 -10.31 19.48
N ILE A 150 13.14 -10.51 18.73
CA ILE A 150 13.91 -11.75 18.76
C ILE A 150 15.25 -11.45 19.41
N LEU A 151 15.58 -12.19 20.48
CA LEU A 151 16.84 -12.01 21.19
C LEU A 151 18.02 -12.46 20.32
N LYS A 152 19.11 -11.67 20.35
CA LYS A 152 20.34 -12.08 19.67
C LYS A 152 20.86 -13.39 20.26
N GLY A 153 21.19 -14.32 19.38
CA GLY A 153 21.71 -15.63 19.79
C GLY A 153 20.66 -16.58 20.35
N VAL A 154 19.36 -16.32 20.11
CA VAL A 154 18.28 -17.28 20.43
C VAL A 154 18.61 -18.67 19.88
N ARG A 155 18.41 -19.70 20.70
CA ARG A 155 18.60 -21.13 20.37
C ARG A 155 17.39 -21.99 20.71
N GLU A 156 16.25 -21.34 20.95
CA GLU A 156 15.02 -21.99 21.35
C GLU A 156 14.42 -22.76 20.17
N VAL A 157 13.88 -23.93 20.50
CA VAL A 157 13.06 -24.73 19.58
C VAL A 157 11.63 -24.21 19.68
N GLY A 158 11.01 -23.90 18.55
CA GLY A 158 9.60 -23.52 18.53
C GLY A 158 9.31 -22.10 18.98
N VAL A 159 10.17 -21.14 18.62
CA VAL A 159 9.83 -19.71 18.77
C VAL A 159 8.57 -19.43 17.97
N LYS A 160 7.54 -18.96 18.65
CA LYS A 160 6.22 -18.73 18.07
C LYS A 160 6.15 -17.39 17.37
N PHE A 161 5.62 -17.39 16.15
CA PHE A 161 5.33 -16.22 15.35
C PHE A 161 3.84 -16.19 15.08
N ARG A 162 3.17 -15.11 15.50
CA ARG A 162 1.74 -14.90 15.31
C ARG A 162 1.46 -13.46 14.91
N TYR A 163 0.81 -13.28 13.76
CA TYR A 163 0.57 -11.97 13.14
C TYR A 163 -0.86 -11.86 12.64
N PHE A 164 -1.46 -10.67 12.74
CA PHE A 164 -2.66 -10.31 11.97
C PHE A 164 -2.24 -9.49 10.75
N ILE A 165 -2.56 -9.99 9.56
CA ILE A 165 -2.14 -9.44 8.28
C ILE A 165 -3.32 -9.51 7.31
N PRO A 166 -4.16 -8.45 7.25
CA PRO A 166 -5.35 -8.47 6.43
C PRO A 166 -5.00 -8.50 4.95
N LYS A 167 -5.83 -9.19 4.15
CA LYS A 167 -5.71 -9.30 2.67
C LYS A 167 -4.43 -10.00 2.18
N ALA A 168 -3.70 -10.66 3.08
CA ALA A 168 -2.58 -11.49 2.68
C ALA A 168 -3.08 -12.74 1.93
N VAL A 169 -2.39 -13.08 0.85
CA VAL A 169 -2.59 -14.32 0.09
C VAL A 169 -1.56 -15.37 0.48
N ASP A 170 -0.34 -14.93 0.83
CA ASP A 170 0.74 -15.80 1.27
C ASP A 170 1.61 -15.07 2.29
N VAL A 171 2.02 -15.78 3.34
CA VAL A 171 2.79 -15.22 4.47
C VAL A 171 3.88 -16.22 4.84
N GLN A 172 5.12 -15.74 4.88
CA GLN A 172 6.29 -16.58 5.16
C GLN A 172 7.31 -15.84 6.02
N ILE A 173 7.97 -16.56 6.92
CA ILE A 173 9.13 -16.07 7.66
C ILE A 173 10.39 -16.58 7.00
N LYS A 174 11.25 -15.67 6.58
CA LYS A 174 12.57 -15.97 6.04
C LYS A 174 13.64 -15.76 7.11
N VAL A 175 14.42 -16.79 7.40
CA VAL A 175 15.59 -16.72 8.30
C VAL A 175 16.84 -17.08 7.50
N GLY A 176 17.69 -16.09 7.22
CA GLY A 176 18.81 -16.31 6.30
C GLY A 176 18.26 -16.66 4.91
N ASP A 177 18.47 -17.90 4.47
CA ASP A 177 17.94 -18.46 3.22
C ASP A 177 16.77 -19.43 3.41
N ASP A 178 16.44 -19.77 4.66
CA ASP A 178 15.34 -20.68 4.98
C ASP A 178 14.01 -19.95 4.88
N TRP A 179 13.09 -20.50 4.09
CA TRP A 179 11.71 -20.02 3.96
C TRP A 179 10.77 -20.91 4.77
N ASN A 180 10.02 -20.29 5.68
CA ASN A 180 9.12 -20.97 6.59
C ASN A 180 7.70 -20.42 6.35
N PRO A 181 6.85 -21.12 5.59
CA PRO A 181 5.45 -20.73 5.41
C PRO A 181 4.72 -20.62 6.74
N MET A 182 3.80 -19.67 6.83
CA MET A 182 2.92 -19.51 7.99
C MET A 182 1.53 -20.05 7.68
N GLU A 183 0.94 -20.74 8.66
CA GLU A 183 -0.42 -21.28 8.56
C GLU A 183 -1.44 -20.22 8.92
N LYS A 184 -2.51 -20.10 8.12
CA LYS A 184 -3.64 -19.24 8.45
C LYS A 184 -4.52 -19.95 9.48
N VAL A 185 -4.44 -19.54 10.74
CA VAL A 185 -5.16 -20.18 11.86
C VAL A 185 -6.54 -19.58 12.11
N GLU A 186 -6.71 -18.29 11.79
CA GLU A 186 -7.99 -17.56 11.86
C GLU A 186 -8.07 -16.57 10.68
N PRO A 187 -9.24 -15.95 10.41
CA PRO A 187 -9.32 -14.87 9.42
C PRO A 187 -8.24 -13.82 9.66
N ASP A 188 -7.40 -13.63 8.65
CA ASP A 188 -6.24 -12.72 8.63
C ASP A 188 -5.17 -12.96 9.70
N ILE A 189 -5.24 -14.05 10.48
CA ILE A 189 -4.21 -14.40 11.48
C ILE A 189 -3.37 -15.57 10.98
N TYR A 190 -2.06 -15.38 11.01
CA TYR A 190 -1.06 -16.33 10.55
C TYR A 190 -0.16 -16.73 11.71
N GLU A 191 0.12 -18.03 11.84
CA GLU A 191 0.96 -18.60 12.89
C GLU A 191 2.03 -19.55 12.33
N ALA A 192 3.20 -19.56 12.96
CA ALA A 192 4.26 -20.53 12.69
C ALA A 192 5.16 -20.71 13.92
N PHE A 193 5.78 -21.88 14.04
CA PHE A 193 6.78 -22.19 15.06
C PHE A 193 8.11 -22.46 14.38
N LEU A 194 9.14 -21.66 14.71
CA LEU A 194 10.45 -21.77 14.08
C LEU A 194 11.49 -22.31 15.08
N ASP A 195 12.38 -23.16 14.58
CA ASP A 195 13.47 -23.74 15.35
C ASP A 195 14.76 -22.96 15.15
N PHE A 196 15.19 -22.23 16.18
CA PHE A 196 16.46 -21.49 16.18
C PHE A 196 17.63 -22.29 16.78
N SER A 197 17.39 -23.53 17.25
CA SER A 197 18.45 -24.38 17.81
C SER A 197 19.50 -24.80 16.78
N LYS A 198 19.13 -24.76 15.48
CA LYS A 198 20.00 -25.07 14.32
C LYS A 198 21.25 -24.17 14.22
N GLY A 199 21.27 -23.05 14.94
CA GLY A 199 22.46 -22.19 15.04
C GLY A 199 22.70 -21.35 13.79
N TYR A 200 21.79 -20.41 13.52
CA TYR A 200 21.97 -19.43 12.45
C TYR A 200 23.23 -18.58 12.66
N PRO A 201 24.00 -18.25 11.60
CA PRO A 201 25.16 -17.37 11.70
C PRO A 201 24.84 -16.03 12.36
N ALA A 202 25.81 -15.46 13.07
CA ALA A 202 25.67 -14.13 13.67
C ALA A 202 25.33 -13.08 12.60
N GLY A 203 24.33 -12.25 12.87
CA GLY A 203 23.84 -11.24 11.93
C GLY A 203 22.80 -11.74 10.92
N THR A 204 22.40 -13.02 11.00
CA THR A 204 21.27 -13.54 10.21
C THR A 204 20.01 -12.73 10.46
N LYS A 205 19.36 -12.29 9.38
CA LYS A 205 18.13 -11.49 9.45
C LYS A 205 16.92 -12.41 9.41
N VAL A 206 15.97 -12.14 10.29
CA VAL A 206 14.61 -12.69 10.23
C VAL A 206 13.72 -11.67 9.54
N LYS A 207 12.97 -12.10 8.52
CA LYS A 207 12.08 -11.24 7.74
C LYS A 207 10.71 -11.89 7.61
N LEU A 208 9.67 -11.12 7.88
CA LEU A 208 8.31 -11.48 7.48
C LEU A 208 8.08 -11.03 6.04
N ASN A 209 7.75 -11.97 5.15
CA ASN A 209 7.43 -11.73 3.76
C ASN A 209 5.94 -11.97 3.57
N VAL A 210 5.27 -10.99 2.96
CA VAL A 210 3.83 -11.02 2.74
C VAL A 210 3.55 -10.75 1.28
N LYS A 211 2.78 -11.64 0.66
CA LYS A 211 2.17 -11.42 -0.64
C LYS A 211 0.74 -10.94 -0.43
N PHE A 212 0.45 -9.71 -0.82
CA PHE A 212 -0.92 -9.21 -0.88
C PHE A 212 -1.54 -9.59 -2.24
N GLY A 213 -2.79 -10.02 -2.24
CA GLY A 213 -3.54 -10.26 -3.47
C GLY A 213 -3.99 -8.95 -4.11
N ARG A 214 -4.07 -8.91 -5.45
CA ARG A 214 -4.95 -7.92 -6.10
C ARG A 214 -6.38 -8.29 -5.73
N SER A 215 -7.17 -7.30 -5.30
CA SER A 215 -8.50 -7.54 -4.72
C SER A 215 -9.55 -8.04 -5.72
N SER A 216 -9.33 -7.89 -7.03
CA SER A 216 -10.09 -8.54 -8.11
C SER A 216 -9.45 -8.25 -9.47
N ALA A 217 -9.91 -8.93 -10.53
CA ALA A 217 -9.42 -8.74 -11.90
C ALA A 217 -9.70 -7.33 -12.45
N ASP A 218 -8.86 -6.84 -13.36
CA ASP A 218 -8.92 -5.44 -13.83
C ASP A 218 -10.25 -5.11 -14.55
N TYR A 219 -10.87 -6.05 -15.26
CA TYR A 219 -12.17 -5.85 -15.91
C TYR A 219 -13.31 -5.56 -14.91
N THR A 220 -13.19 -6.03 -13.67
CA THR A 220 -14.20 -5.81 -12.60
C THR A 220 -14.14 -4.41 -11.99
N LYS A 221 -13.20 -3.57 -12.42
CA LYS A 221 -12.92 -2.27 -11.78
C LYS A 221 -13.60 -1.08 -12.46
N LEU A 222 -14.34 -1.28 -13.54
CA LEU A 222 -15.14 -0.21 -14.15
C LEU A 222 -16.37 0.08 -13.29
N LYS A 223 -16.70 1.37 -13.17
CA LYS A 223 -17.99 1.81 -12.66
C LYS A 223 -18.93 2.08 -13.84
N PRO A 224 -20.25 1.92 -13.67
CA PRO A 224 -21.22 2.35 -14.67
C PRO A 224 -20.99 3.81 -15.08
N ALA A 225 -21.21 4.12 -16.36
CA ALA A 225 -20.96 5.46 -16.90
C ALA A 225 -21.79 6.53 -16.18
N ALA A 226 -23.03 6.19 -15.78
CA ALA A 226 -23.93 7.07 -15.03
C ALA A 226 -23.40 7.49 -13.64
N GLU A 227 -22.44 6.74 -13.07
CA GLU A 227 -21.81 7.06 -11.78
C GLU A 227 -20.52 7.89 -11.93
N CYS A 228 -20.12 8.19 -13.18
CA CYS A 228 -18.86 8.83 -13.49
C CYS A 228 -19.09 10.20 -14.13
N LYS A 229 -18.14 11.12 -13.93
CA LYS A 229 -18.08 12.37 -14.68
C LYS A 229 -17.23 12.15 -15.93
N PRO A 230 -17.72 12.48 -17.14
CA PRO A 230 -16.90 12.45 -18.35
C PRO A 230 -15.65 13.31 -18.21
N ILE A 231 -14.53 12.80 -18.72
CA ILE A 231 -13.26 13.54 -18.77
C ILE A 231 -13.22 14.31 -20.08
N ASP A 232 -12.98 15.62 -20.00
CA ASP A 232 -12.80 16.48 -21.17
C ASP A 232 -11.31 16.48 -21.55
N TYR A 233 -10.97 15.73 -22.60
CA TYR A 233 -9.60 15.67 -23.13
C TYR A 233 -9.38 16.81 -24.14
N PRO A 234 -8.29 17.59 -24.03
CA PRO A 234 -7.93 18.58 -25.03
C PRO A 234 -7.78 17.95 -26.41
N LYS A 235 -8.14 18.70 -27.45
CA LYS A 235 -7.86 18.29 -28.82
C LYS A 235 -6.34 18.22 -29.05
N PRO A 236 -5.86 17.29 -29.89
CA PRO A 236 -4.45 17.21 -30.23
C PRO A 236 -3.97 18.50 -30.91
N ASP A 237 -2.74 18.90 -30.62
CA ASP A 237 -2.09 20.11 -31.14
C ASP A 237 -1.20 19.85 -32.36
N GLY A 238 -0.97 18.58 -32.72
CA GLY A 238 -0.13 18.16 -33.83
C GLY A 238 1.37 18.37 -33.59
N GLN A 239 1.79 18.70 -32.36
CA GLN A 239 3.20 18.94 -32.01
C GLN A 239 3.66 18.08 -30.83
N LEU A 240 2.92 18.13 -29.72
CA LEU A 240 3.17 17.32 -28.53
C LEU A 240 2.11 16.23 -28.36
N SER A 241 0.94 16.43 -28.95
CA SER A 241 -0.22 15.55 -28.87
C SER A 241 -0.81 15.35 -30.27
N PHE A 242 -1.10 14.10 -30.60
CA PHE A 242 -1.50 13.67 -31.94
C PHE A 242 -2.80 12.90 -31.85
N ASP A 243 -3.51 12.79 -32.97
CA ASP A 243 -4.68 11.92 -33.02
C ASP A 243 -4.28 10.44 -33.05
N LEU A 244 -5.27 9.59 -32.81
CA LEU A 244 -5.09 8.16 -32.70
C LEU A 244 -4.67 7.51 -34.02
N LEU A 245 -5.19 7.96 -35.15
CA LEU A 245 -4.92 7.34 -36.45
C LEU A 245 -3.52 7.71 -36.96
N GLU A 246 -3.08 8.96 -36.74
CA GLU A 246 -1.68 9.36 -36.95
C GLU A 246 -0.74 8.49 -36.11
N SER A 247 -1.09 8.25 -34.85
CA SER A 247 -0.30 7.40 -33.95
C SER A 247 -0.24 5.95 -34.42
N VAL A 248 -1.38 5.39 -34.88
CA VAL A 248 -1.45 4.02 -35.42
C VAL A 248 -0.60 3.88 -36.67
N ALA A 249 -0.64 4.85 -37.59
CA ALA A 249 0.17 4.82 -38.80
C ALA A 249 1.68 4.68 -38.49
N LEU A 250 2.17 5.35 -37.44
CA LEU A 250 3.58 5.27 -37.02
C LEU A 250 3.97 3.92 -36.40
N THR A 251 3.01 3.09 -35.99
CA THR A 251 3.31 1.72 -35.54
C THR A 251 3.68 0.80 -36.71
N GLY A 252 3.37 1.20 -37.94
CA GLY A 252 3.52 0.38 -39.14
C GLY A 252 2.65 -0.88 -39.11
N THR A 253 1.62 -0.93 -38.26
CA THR A 253 0.75 -2.09 -38.14
C THR A 253 -0.07 -2.31 -39.40
N ASN A 254 -0.18 -3.55 -39.85
CA ASN A 254 -1.03 -3.93 -40.97
C ASN A 254 -1.44 -5.39 -40.89
N HIS A 255 -2.59 -5.71 -41.47
CA HIS A 255 -3.15 -7.05 -41.59
C HIS A 255 -3.85 -7.19 -42.95
N ASP A 256 -3.92 -8.39 -43.51
CA ASP A 256 -4.76 -8.66 -44.67
C ASP A 256 -6.23 -8.36 -44.34
N HIS A 257 -6.91 -7.60 -45.22
CA HIS A 257 -8.31 -7.22 -45.07
C HIS A 257 -9.27 -8.39 -45.28
N ASP A 258 -8.86 -9.42 -46.04
CA ASP A 258 -9.70 -10.56 -46.37
C ASP A 258 -9.66 -11.67 -45.31
N GLN A 259 -8.85 -11.49 -44.25
CA GLN A 259 -8.80 -12.44 -43.15
C GLN A 259 -9.92 -12.19 -42.12
N PRO A 260 -10.40 -13.22 -41.41
CA PRO A 260 -11.35 -13.05 -40.33
C PRO A 260 -10.74 -12.23 -39.18
N ALA A 261 -11.56 -11.40 -38.53
CA ALA A 261 -11.12 -10.62 -37.37
C ALA A 261 -10.58 -11.56 -36.27
N HIS A 262 -9.32 -11.36 -35.89
CA HIS A 262 -8.66 -12.11 -34.81
C HIS A 262 -9.06 -11.63 -33.40
N LEU A 263 -10.02 -10.70 -33.35
CA LEU A 263 -10.67 -10.19 -32.15
C LEU A 263 -12.09 -10.73 -32.14
N THR A 264 -12.24 -11.96 -31.67
CA THR A 264 -13.54 -12.65 -31.71
C THR A 264 -14.38 -12.24 -30.51
N LEU A 265 -15.70 -12.32 -30.67
CA LEU A 265 -16.65 -12.11 -29.59
C LEU A 265 -17.27 -13.46 -29.20
N LEU A 266 -17.44 -13.70 -27.90
CA LEU A 266 -18.20 -14.86 -27.42
C LEU A 266 -19.69 -14.71 -27.73
N ASN A 267 -20.19 -13.46 -27.70
CA ASN A 267 -21.54 -13.06 -28.07
C ASN A 267 -21.51 -11.65 -28.71
N ASP A 268 -21.99 -11.55 -29.95
CA ASP A 268 -22.02 -10.32 -30.74
C ASP A 268 -22.98 -9.25 -30.20
N ASP A 269 -23.96 -9.63 -29.38
CA ASP A 269 -24.96 -8.72 -28.81
C ASP A 269 -24.44 -7.98 -27.55
N THR A 270 -23.48 -8.58 -26.84
CA THR A 270 -22.96 -8.07 -25.56
C THR A 270 -22.39 -6.66 -25.64
N PRO A 271 -21.60 -6.28 -26.67
CA PRO A 271 -21.05 -4.93 -26.76
C PRO A 271 -22.15 -3.86 -26.72
N VAL A 272 -23.20 -4.01 -27.51
CA VAL A 272 -24.30 -3.02 -27.55
C VAL A 272 -25.17 -3.11 -26.30
N ASN A 273 -25.60 -4.33 -25.93
CA ASN A 273 -26.59 -4.52 -24.88
C ASN A 273 -26.05 -4.33 -23.46
N HIS A 274 -24.73 -4.43 -23.27
CA HIS A 274 -24.08 -4.30 -21.98
C HIS A 274 -22.98 -3.24 -21.96
N ASN A 275 -21.95 -3.37 -22.80
CA ASN A 275 -20.78 -2.49 -22.70
C ASN A 275 -21.13 -1.03 -23.04
N LEU A 276 -21.83 -0.80 -24.14
CA LEU A 276 -22.35 0.50 -24.52
C LEU A 276 -23.44 0.98 -23.55
N ALA A 277 -24.43 0.14 -23.27
CA ALA A 277 -25.57 0.52 -22.44
C ALA A 277 -25.20 0.89 -20.99
N VAL A 278 -24.25 0.19 -20.36
CA VAL A 278 -23.90 0.36 -18.94
C VAL A 278 -22.63 1.18 -18.75
N PHE A 279 -21.61 0.95 -19.59
CA PHE A 279 -20.27 1.51 -19.43
C PHE A 279 -19.90 2.53 -20.51
N ASP A 280 -20.82 2.88 -21.40
CA ASP A 280 -20.62 3.85 -22.49
C ASP A 280 -19.46 3.46 -23.42
N GLY A 281 -19.40 2.16 -23.76
CA GLY A 281 -18.52 1.62 -24.81
C GLY A 281 -17.03 1.79 -24.50
N PRO A 282 -16.52 1.28 -23.37
CA PRO A 282 -15.14 1.51 -22.93
C PRO A 282 -14.09 1.05 -23.95
N GLU A 283 -14.40 0.06 -24.80
CA GLU A 283 -13.55 -0.45 -25.87
C GLU A 283 -13.19 0.60 -26.93
N GLN A 284 -14.00 1.65 -27.12
CA GLN A 284 -13.63 2.78 -27.98
C GLN A 284 -12.54 3.67 -27.37
N ARG A 285 -12.28 3.55 -26.07
CA ARG A 285 -11.40 4.45 -25.30
C ARG A 285 -10.15 3.76 -24.78
N PHE A 286 -10.27 2.53 -24.27
CA PHE A 286 -9.11 1.78 -23.80
C PHE A 286 -8.28 1.19 -24.94
N CYS A 287 -8.86 1.04 -26.14
CA CYS A 287 -8.15 0.49 -27.28
C CYS A 287 -7.14 1.53 -27.80
N PRO A 288 -5.84 1.23 -27.77
CA PRO A 288 -4.82 2.20 -28.18
C PRO A 288 -4.72 2.36 -29.72
N ALA A 289 -5.60 1.73 -30.49
CA ALA A 289 -5.52 1.70 -31.94
C ALA A 289 -6.85 1.92 -32.67
N GLY A 290 -7.91 2.33 -31.96
CA GLY A 290 -9.20 2.65 -32.58
C GLY A 290 -9.84 1.46 -33.31
N VAL A 291 -9.61 0.25 -32.81
CA VAL A 291 -10.12 -0.98 -33.43
C VAL A 291 -11.64 -1.11 -33.27
N TYR A 292 -12.18 -0.62 -32.15
CA TYR A 292 -13.59 -0.77 -31.81
C TYR A 292 -14.33 0.54 -31.99
N GLU A 293 -15.39 0.52 -32.80
CA GLU A 293 -16.23 1.70 -33.04
C GLU A 293 -17.71 1.31 -33.03
N TYR A 294 -18.56 2.07 -32.33
CA TYR A 294 -20.01 1.92 -32.41
C TYR A 294 -20.57 2.81 -33.52
N VAL A 295 -21.03 2.19 -34.60
CA VAL A 295 -21.61 2.84 -35.77
C VAL A 295 -23.12 2.64 -35.81
N GLU A 296 -23.87 3.57 -36.40
CA GLU A 296 -25.32 3.43 -36.59
C GLU A 296 -25.64 2.22 -37.50
N THR A 297 -26.73 1.52 -37.21
CA THR A 297 -27.23 0.43 -38.06
C THR A 297 -27.85 0.97 -39.34
N GLU A 298 -27.88 0.17 -40.40
CA GLU A 298 -28.41 0.59 -41.71
C GLU A 298 -29.90 0.97 -41.67
N ASP A 299 -30.66 0.38 -40.75
CA ASP A 299 -32.07 0.68 -40.51
C ASP A 299 -32.30 1.89 -39.59
N GLY A 300 -31.22 2.47 -39.03
CA GLY A 300 -31.26 3.63 -38.15
C GLY A 300 -31.84 3.38 -36.75
N ASN A 301 -32.11 2.12 -36.38
CA ASN A 301 -32.78 1.77 -35.12
C ASN A 301 -31.81 1.43 -33.98
N GLY A 302 -30.52 1.74 -34.10
CA GLY A 302 -29.55 1.54 -33.04
C GLY A 302 -28.11 1.61 -33.52
N LYS A 303 -27.21 1.12 -32.67
CA LYS A 303 -25.79 1.02 -32.97
C LYS A 303 -25.36 -0.43 -33.06
N ARG A 304 -24.36 -0.71 -33.89
CA ARG A 304 -23.62 -1.97 -33.93
C ARG A 304 -22.15 -1.72 -33.64
N LEU A 305 -21.46 -2.71 -33.07
CA LEU A 305 -20.01 -2.68 -32.97
C LEU A 305 -19.39 -2.98 -34.35
N GLN A 306 -18.44 -2.16 -34.76
CA GLN A 306 -17.55 -2.39 -35.89
C GLN A 306 -16.15 -2.65 -35.36
N ILE A 307 -15.55 -3.76 -35.82
CA ILE A 307 -14.20 -4.18 -35.46
C ILE A 307 -13.27 -3.95 -36.65
N ASN A 308 -12.49 -2.88 -36.60
CA ASN A 308 -11.45 -2.52 -37.54
C ASN A 308 -10.15 -3.28 -37.22
N ALA A 309 -10.18 -4.61 -37.34
CA ALA A 309 -9.12 -5.52 -36.89
C ALA A 309 -7.74 -5.22 -37.50
N GLN A 310 -7.69 -4.60 -38.68
CA GLN A 310 -6.46 -4.22 -39.37
C GLN A 310 -5.59 -3.24 -38.57
N ASN A 311 -6.20 -2.42 -37.71
CA ASN A 311 -5.48 -1.46 -36.87
C ASN A 311 -4.87 -2.12 -35.62
N CYS A 312 -5.16 -3.40 -35.33
CA CYS A 312 -4.79 -4.00 -34.05
C CYS A 312 -3.28 -4.05 -33.83
N ILE A 313 -2.80 -3.49 -32.73
CA ILE A 313 -1.36 -3.52 -32.39
C ILE A 313 -0.97 -4.63 -31.39
N HIS A 314 -1.85 -5.61 -31.22
CA HIS A 314 -1.63 -6.82 -30.39
C HIS A 314 -1.33 -6.56 -28.91
N CYS A 315 -1.73 -5.40 -28.37
CA CYS A 315 -1.49 -5.02 -26.98
C CYS A 315 -2.25 -5.86 -25.94
N LYS A 316 -3.26 -6.63 -26.36
CA LYS A 316 -4.15 -7.47 -25.52
C LYS A 316 -5.02 -6.72 -24.50
N THR A 317 -5.08 -5.39 -24.56
CA THR A 317 -5.85 -4.58 -23.60
C THR A 317 -7.33 -4.92 -23.62
N CYS A 318 -7.91 -5.14 -24.80
CA CYS A 318 -9.34 -5.47 -24.95
C CYS A 318 -9.73 -6.77 -24.27
N ASP A 319 -8.96 -7.83 -24.47
CA ASP A 319 -9.11 -9.14 -23.84
C ASP A 319 -9.05 -9.05 -22.29
N ILE A 320 -8.16 -8.18 -21.78
CA ILE A 320 -7.96 -8.00 -20.33
C ILE A 320 -9.03 -7.10 -19.69
N LYS A 321 -9.49 -6.06 -20.40
CA LYS A 321 -10.21 -4.93 -19.80
C LYS A 321 -11.70 -4.88 -20.12
N ASP A 322 -12.17 -5.66 -21.09
CA ASP A 322 -13.60 -5.76 -21.40
C ASP A 322 -14.39 -6.16 -20.13
N PRO A 323 -15.31 -5.30 -19.63
CA PRO A 323 -16.07 -5.56 -18.41
C PRO A 323 -16.91 -6.84 -18.48
N SER A 324 -17.23 -7.31 -19.68
CA SER A 324 -18.01 -8.53 -19.91
C SER A 324 -17.15 -9.77 -20.19
N GLN A 325 -15.83 -9.62 -20.36
CA GLN A 325 -14.92 -10.69 -20.78
C GLN A 325 -15.43 -11.45 -22.03
N ASN A 326 -16.00 -10.69 -22.97
CA ASN A 326 -16.63 -11.18 -24.19
C ASN A 326 -15.66 -11.16 -25.38
N ILE A 327 -14.70 -10.23 -25.40
CA ILE A 327 -13.64 -10.18 -26.40
C ILE A 327 -12.60 -11.26 -26.12
N ASN A 328 -12.31 -12.10 -27.11
CA ASN A 328 -11.25 -13.10 -27.07
C ASN A 328 -10.23 -12.80 -28.17
N TRP A 329 -9.01 -12.43 -27.78
CA TRP A 329 -7.92 -12.19 -28.72
C TRP A 329 -7.29 -13.52 -29.13
N VAL A 330 -7.22 -13.77 -30.44
CA VAL A 330 -6.46 -14.88 -31.01
C VAL A 330 -5.37 -14.35 -31.94
N CYS A 331 -4.34 -15.17 -32.21
CA CYS A 331 -3.30 -14.76 -33.14
C CYS A 331 -3.88 -14.62 -34.56
N PRO A 332 -3.61 -13.51 -35.27
CA PRO A 332 -3.86 -13.42 -36.71
C PRO A 332 -2.86 -14.26 -37.51
N GLN A 333 -2.89 -14.13 -38.84
CA GLN A 333 -1.90 -14.78 -39.70
C GLN A 333 -0.47 -14.32 -39.35
N GLY A 334 0.50 -15.22 -39.56
CA GLY A 334 1.89 -14.97 -39.19
C GLY A 334 2.55 -13.91 -40.07
N GLY A 335 3.29 -12.99 -39.46
CA GLY A 335 4.01 -11.91 -40.16
C GLY A 335 3.27 -10.57 -40.22
N GLU A 336 2.07 -10.50 -39.63
CA GLU A 336 1.25 -9.30 -39.55
C GLU A 336 1.28 -8.64 -38.17
N GLY A 337 0.67 -7.46 -38.06
CA GLY A 337 0.70 -6.65 -36.85
C GLY A 337 1.75 -5.54 -36.90
N PRO A 338 2.15 -5.00 -35.73
CA PRO A 338 3.05 -3.86 -35.65
C PRO A 338 4.43 -4.11 -36.25
N ALA A 339 4.99 -3.09 -36.89
CA ALA A 339 6.34 -3.09 -37.47
C ALA A 339 7.30 -2.21 -36.66
N TYR A 340 7.45 -2.53 -35.37
CA TYR A 340 8.29 -1.75 -34.46
C TYR A 340 9.78 -1.90 -34.76
N ASN A 341 10.52 -0.78 -34.76
CA ASN A 341 11.97 -0.76 -34.93
C ASN A 341 12.64 -0.11 -33.72
N GLY A 342 13.29 -0.92 -32.88
CA GLY A 342 14.04 -0.43 -31.71
C GLY A 342 13.19 0.20 -30.61
N MET A 343 11.91 -0.18 -30.51
CA MET A 343 11.01 0.23 -29.42
C MET A 343 11.09 -0.68 -28.21
#